data_AF-A0A7X0WU24-F1
#
_entry.id   AF-A0A7X0WU24-F1
#
_cell.length_a   1.000
_cell.length_b   1.000
_cell.length_c   1.000
_cell.angle_alpha   90.00
_cell.angle_beta   90.00
_cell.angle_gamma   90.00
#
_symmetry.space_group_name_H-M   'P 1'
#
loop_
_entity.id
_entity.type
_entity.pdbx_description
1 polymer ?
#
loop_
_entity_poly.entity_id
_entity_poly.type
_entity_poly.pdbx_seq_one_letter_code
_entity_poly.pdbx_strand_id
1 'polypeptide(L)'
;MTLIKILCCIAILCFSFVPFFNATVEAKAINSHTYNDYFKKVTWIKRSGVWSLSVEPKATLTKNYGNANVQGAHASRSYKLLENKHKKDKYWKNSESMANQYLCHVQFAGSMKSPWNLEPSRKKYSYSYTVKKKCNP
;
A
#
# COMPACT_ATOMS: atom_id res chain seq x y z
N MET A 1 -59.56 -10.63 26.33
CA MET A 1 -59.93 -9.40 25.61
C MET A 1 -58.84 -8.36 25.89
N THR A 2 -57.95 -8.21 24.92
CA THR A 2 -57.15 -7.03 24.51
C THR A 2 -57.60 -5.69 25.13
N LEU A 3 -56.78 -4.65 25.42
CA LEU A 3 -55.74 -4.01 24.59
C LEU A 3 -55.04 -2.85 25.38
N ILE A 4 -53.69 -2.81 25.36
CA ILE A 4 -52.73 -1.67 25.14
C ILE A 4 -52.89 -0.29 25.84
N LYS A 5 -51.79 0.16 26.51
CA LYS A 5 -50.96 1.40 26.25
C LYS A 5 -49.87 1.51 27.35
N ILE A 6 -48.64 1.03 27.12
CA ILE A 6 -47.45 1.80 26.67
C ILE A 6 -47.22 3.10 27.46
N LEU A 7 -46.14 3.19 28.26
CA LEU A 7 -44.89 3.91 27.91
C LEU A 7 -43.91 4.03 29.11
N CYS A 8 -42.63 3.74 28.82
CA CYS A 8 -41.38 4.27 29.42
C CYS A 8 -41.15 4.19 30.94
N CYS A 9 -40.12 3.44 31.33
CA CYS A 9 -38.75 3.98 31.51
C CYS A 9 -37.82 2.89 32.07
N ILE A 10 -36.52 3.06 31.81
CA ILE A 10 -35.38 2.27 32.32
C ILE A 10 -35.02 1.06 31.47
N ALA A 11 -34.28 1.32 30.38
CA ALA A 11 -33.33 0.36 29.82
C ALA A 11 -31.94 1.03 29.79
N ILE A 12 -31.17 0.65 30.80
CA ILE A 12 -29.72 0.65 30.96
C ILE A 12 -28.97 1.05 29.68
N LEU A 13 -28.24 2.16 29.78
CA LEU A 13 -27.19 2.58 28.85
C LEU A 13 -26.08 1.53 28.83
N CYS A 14 -26.23 0.48 28.03
CA CYS A 14 -25.09 -0.29 27.52
C CYS A 14 -24.44 0.51 26.39
N PHE A 15 -23.80 1.63 26.74
CA PHE A 15 -22.71 2.12 25.92
C PHE A 15 -21.58 1.10 26.09
N SER A 16 -21.58 0.10 25.22
CA SER A 16 -20.43 -0.76 24.98
C SER A 16 -19.27 0.15 24.65
N PHE A 17 -18.42 0.37 25.64
CA PHE A 17 -17.12 1.00 25.50
C PHE A 17 -16.31 0.12 24.55
N VAL A 18 -16.41 0.41 23.25
CA VAL A 18 -15.52 -0.20 22.27
C VAL A 18 -14.15 0.39 22.57
N PRO A 19 -13.16 -0.40 23.02
CA PRO A 19 -11.86 0.18 23.33
C PRO A 19 -11.27 0.70 22.02
N PHE A 20 -10.96 2.00 22.00
CA PHE A 20 -10.20 2.69 20.95
C PHE A 20 -8.70 2.25 20.96
N PHE A 21 -8.44 0.99 21.28
CA PHE A 21 -7.13 0.36 21.33
C PHE A 21 -7.05 -0.64 20.19
N ASN A 22 -6.70 -0.20 18.98
CA ASN A 22 -6.17 -1.14 17.97
C ASN A 22 -5.35 -0.48 16.86
N ALA A 23 -5.55 0.80 16.56
CA ALA A 23 -4.81 1.46 15.48
C ALA A 23 -3.31 1.68 15.80
N THR A 24 -2.96 1.93 17.07
CA THR A 24 -1.58 2.28 17.47
C THR A 24 -0.65 1.07 17.58
N VAL A 25 -1.18 -0.10 17.98
CA VAL A 25 -0.40 -1.35 18.10
C VAL A 25 -0.06 -1.90 16.71
N GLU A 26 -1.02 -1.90 15.79
CA GLU A 26 -0.79 -2.32 14.40
C GLU A 26 0.19 -1.39 13.67
N ALA A 27 0.08 -0.06 13.83
CA ALA A 27 1.01 0.88 13.22
C ALA A 27 2.45 0.75 13.76
N LYS A 28 2.62 0.45 15.06
CA LYS A 28 3.92 0.14 15.66
C LYS A 28 4.52 -1.14 15.06
N ALA A 29 3.69 -2.15 14.77
CA ALA A 29 4.11 -3.37 14.09
C ALA A 29 4.53 -3.12 12.63
N ILE A 30 3.82 -2.28 11.86
CA ILE A 30 4.18 -2.02 10.45
C ILE A 30 5.55 -1.35 10.32
N ASN A 31 5.88 -0.44 11.24
CA ASN A 31 7.15 0.29 11.22
C ASN A 31 8.37 -0.60 11.52
N SER A 32 8.20 -1.76 12.16
CA SER A 32 9.31 -2.70 12.41
C SER A 32 9.68 -3.52 11.18
N HIS A 33 8.80 -3.61 10.17
CA HIS A 33 9.12 -4.31 8.93
C HIS A 33 10.35 -3.71 8.25
N THR A 34 11.19 -4.62 7.79
CA THR A 34 12.42 -4.37 7.05
C THR A 34 12.18 -4.52 5.55
N TYR A 35 13.21 -4.19 4.77
CA TYR A 35 13.20 -4.36 3.32
C TYR A 35 12.89 -5.81 2.92
N ASN A 36 13.47 -6.78 3.62
CA ASN A 36 13.34 -8.20 3.29
C ASN A 36 11.96 -8.77 3.66
N ASP A 37 11.18 -8.08 4.50
CA ASP A 37 9.80 -8.50 4.82
C ASP A 37 8.82 -8.20 3.67
N TYR A 38 9.20 -7.27 2.79
CA TYR A 38 8.37 -6.79 1.68
C TYR A 38 8.79 -7.34 0.32
N PHE A 39 10.08 -7.57 0.10
CA PHE A 39 10.59 -7.88 -1.23
C PHE A 39 11.26 -9.25 -1.27
N LYS A 40 10.89 -10.06 -2.26
CA LYS A 40 11.57 -11.31 -2.59
C LYS A 40 12.84 -11.01 -3.37
N LYS A 41 12.76 -10.11 -4.36
CA LYS A 41 13.87 -9.67 -5.20
C LYS A 41 13.60 -8.28 -5.73
N VAL A 42 14.62 -7.45 -5.78
CA VAL A 42 14.59 -6.14 -6.47
C VAL A 42 15.89 -5.96 -7.21
N THR A 43 15.80 -5.67 -8.51
CA THR A 43 17.00 -5.55 -9.34
C THR A 43 16.77 -4.59 -10.50
N TRP A 44 17.81 -3.86 -10.88
CA TRP A 44 17.79 -3.05 -12.10
C TRP A 44 17.94 -3.94 -13.32
N ILE A 45 17.00 -3.82 -14.25
CA ILE A 45 17.04 -4.48 -15.54
C ILE A 45 16.97 -3.45 -16.66
N LYS A 46 17.46 -3.81 -17.84
CA LYS A 46 17.22 -3.04 -19.07
C LYS A 46 16.22 -3.80 -19.92
N ARG A 47 15.08 -3.18 -20.23
CA ARG A 47 14.01 -3.76 -21.05
C ARG A 47 13.54 -2.74 -22.07
N SER A 48 13.38 -3.15 -23.33
CA SER A 48 12.94 -2.26 -24.41
C SER A 48 13.72 -0.93 -24.48
N GLY A 49 15.04 -0.98 -24.24
CA GLY A 49 15.92 0.20 -24.25
C GLY A 49 15.91 1.05 -22.98
N VAL A 50 15.02 0.78 -22.02
CA VAL A 50 14.79 1.59 -20.81
C VAL A 50 15.28 0.84 -19.56
N TRP A 51 15.89 1.57 -18.63
CA TRP A 51 16.20 1.04 -17.29
C TRP A 51 14.93 0.91 -16.47
N SER A 52 14.75 -0.19 -15.75
CA SER A 52 13.61 -0.41 -14.86
C SER A 52 14.07 -1.07 -13.57
N LEU A 53 13.53 -0.60 -12.44
CA LEU A 53 13.67 -1.30 -11.17
C LEU A 53 12.59 -2.39 -11.13
N SER A 54 13.02 -3.64 -11.33
CA SER A 54 12.13 -4.81 -11.32
C SER A 54 11.95 -5.30 -9.90
N VAL A 55 10.71 -5.29 -9.41
CA VAL A 55 10.34 -5.57 -8.02
C VAL A 55 9.48 -6.82 -7.97
N GLU A 56 9.95 -7.86 -7.29
CA GLU A 56 9.18 -9.04 -6.91
C GLU A 56 8.72 -8.87 -5.45
N PRO A 57 7.44 -8.54 -5.21
CA PRO A 57 6.91 -8.37 -3.87
C PRO A 57 6.69 -9.71 -3.15
N LYS A 58 6.66 -9.68 -1.82
CA LYS A 58 6.15 -10.75 -0.97
C LYS A 58 4.65 -10.54 -0.69
N ALA A 59 4.00 -11.59 -0.16
CA ALA A 59 2.60 -11.56 0.23
C ALA A 59 2.26 -10.42 1.21
N THR A 60 3.22 -9.96 2.02
CA THR A 60 3.07 -8.78 2.90
C THR A 60 2.62 -7.53 2.15
N LEU A 61 2.95 -7.37 0.86
CA LEU A 61 2.46 -6.23 0.05
C LEU A 61 1.21 -6.52 -0.76
N THR A 62 0.96 -7.79 -1.10
CA THR A 62 -0.05 -8.15 -2.10
C THR A 62 -1.28 -8.82 -1.52
N LYS A 63 -1.24 -9.25 -0.25
CA LYS A 63 -2.41 -9.85 0.40
C LYS A 63 -3.49 -8.79 0.64
N ASN A 64 -4.75 -9.22 0.64
CA ASN A 64 -5.85 -8.37 1.05
C ASN A 64 -5.92 -8.33 2.58
N TYR A 65 -5.73 -7.15 3.17
CA TYR A 65 -5.85 -6.95 4.62
C TYR A 65 -7.30 -6.72 5.07
N GLY A 66 -8.26 -6.54 4.16
CA GLY A 66 -9.63 -6.13 4.50
C GLY A 66 -9.75 -4.69 5.01
N ASN A 67 -8.62 -3.98 5.16
CA ASN A 67 -8.54 -2.60 5.64
C ASN A 67 -7.59 -1.79 4.75
N ALA A 68 -8.13 -0.77 4.08
CA ALA A 68 -7.37 0.07 3.15
C ALA A 68 -6.28 0.90 3.84
N ASN A 69 -6.47 1.30 5.10
CA ASN A 69 -5.46 2.05 5.86
C ASN A 69 -4.25 1.18 6.18
N VAL A 70 -4.46 -0.10 6.51
CA VAL A 70 -3.38 -1.06 6.75
C VAL A 70 -2.59 -1.33 5.46
N GLN A 71 -3.29 -1.54 4.34
CA GLN A 71 -2.64 -1.69 3.02
C GLN A 71 -1.83 -0.43 2.65
N GLY A 72 -2.39 0.76 2.88
CA GLY A 72 -1.70 2.04 2.63
C GLY A 72 -0.46 2.23 3.51
N ALA A 73 -0.51 1.81 4.78
CA ALA A 73 0.63 1.87 5.67
C ALA A 73 1.77 0.93 5.23
N HIS A 74 1.46 -0.30 4.81
CA HIS A 74 2.45 -1.20 4.22
C HIS A 74 3.03 -0.65 2.91
N ALA A 75 2.19 -0.08 2.03
CA ALA A 75 2.63 0.56 0.79
C ALA A 75 3.60 1.72 1.04
N SER A 76 3.27 2.61 1.98
CA SER A 76 4.11 3.75 2.36
C SER A 76 5.45 3.31 2.98
N ARG A 77 5.40 2.38 3.95
CA ARG A 77 6.60 1.85 4.61
C ARG A 77 7.54 1.17 3.62
N SER A 78 6.99 0.29 2.78
CA SER A 78 7.78 -0.47 1.79
C SER A 78 8.37 0.43 0.71
N TYR A 79 7.64 1.45 0.23
CA TYR A 79 8.19 2.41 -0.72
C TYR A 79 9.37 3.19 -0.11
N LYS A 80 9.25 3.67 1.13
CA LYS A 80 10.33 4.37 1.82
C LYS A 80 11.59 3.50 1.96
N LEU A 81 11.43 2.21 2.25
CA LEU A 81 12.53 1.25 2.31
C LEU A 81 13.16 1.02 0.94
N LEU A 82 12.33 0.90 -0.11
CA LEU A 82 12.77 0.74 -1.49
C LEU A 82 13.54 1.96 -1.98
N GLU A 83 12.99 3.15 -1.80
CA GLU A 83 13.64 4.42 -2.14
C GLU A 83 14.94 4.60 -1.36
N ASN A 84 14.97 4.38 -0.05
CA ASN A 84 16.21 4.54 0.71
C ASN A 84 17.34 3.62 0.25
N LYS A 85 17.01 2.40 -0.20
CA LYS A 85 18.01 1.46 -0.72
C LYS A 85 18.51 1.85 -2.11
N HIS A 86 17.63 2.34 -2.98
CA HIS A 86 17.93 2.50 -4.42
C HIS A 86 18.08 3.95 -4.90
N LYS A 87 17.73 4.96 -4.10
CA LYS A 87 17.75 6.38 -4.53
C LYS A 87 19.14 6.91 -4.93
N LYS A 88 20.20 6.22 -4.51
CA LYS A 88 21.59 6.55 -4.86
C LYS A 88 22.08 5.78 -6.10
N ASP A 89 21.31 4.83 -6.61
CA ASP A 89 21.67 4.09 -7.81
C ASP A 89 21.67 5.04 -9.01
N LYS A 90 22.65 4.93 -9.89
CA LYS A 90 22.80 5.82 -11.06
C LYS A 90 21.60 5.83 -12.02
N TYR A 91 20.75 4.81 -11.95
CA TYR A 91 19.53 4.66 -12.75
C TYR A 91 18.30 5.28 -12.08
N TRP A 92 18.35 5.53 -10.77
CA TRP A 92 17.25 6.13 -10.04
C TRP A 92 17.09 7.59 -10.44
N LYS A 93 15.97 7.90 -11.10
CA LYS A 93 15.57 9.25 -11.49
C LYS A 93 14.07 9.38 -11.30
N ASN A 94 13.58 10.62 -11.25
CA ASN A 94 12.15 10.93 -11.17
C ASN A 94 11.42 10.18 -10.04
N SER A 95 11.89 10.37 -8.79
CA SER A 95 11.36 9.68 -7.59
C SER A 95 9.84 9.76 -7.48
N GLU A 96 9.24 10.89 -7.86
CA GLU A 96 7.79 11.06 -7.78
C GLU A 96 7.02 10.19 -8.79
N SER A 97 7.53 10.04 -10.02
CA SER A 97 6.94 9.10 -10.98
C SER A 97 7.12 7.66 -10.49
N MET A 98 8.30 7.32 -9.98
CA MET A 98 8.59 6.00 -9.41
C MET A 98 7.64 5.67 -8.24
N ALA A 99 7.35 6.64 -7.37
CA ALA A 99 6.39 6.50 -6.28
C ALA A 99 4.98 6.20 -6.79
N ASN A 100 4.48 6.98 -7.75
CA ASN A 100 3.14 6.77 -8.31
C ASN A 100 3.01 5.41 -9.00
N GLN A 101 4.03 5.01 -9.77
CA GLN A 101 4.09 3.69 -10.39
C GLN A 101 4.02 2.60 -9.31
N TYR A 102 4.86 2.69 -8.29
CA TYR A 102 4.92 1.71 -7.19
C TYR A 102 3.59 1.57 -6.45
N LEU A 103 3.02 2.70 -6.00
CA LEU A 103 1.76 2.70 -5.26
C LEU A 103 0.60 2.12 -6.09
N CYS A 104 0.57 2.44 -7.38
CA CYS A 104 -0.43 1.86 -8.28
C CYS A 104 -0.26 0.35 -8.42
N HIS A 105 0.97 -0.16 -8.53
CA HIS A 105 1.20 -1.61 -8.55
C HIS A 105 0.76 -2.28 -7.25
N VAL A 106 1.09 -1.71 -6.09
CA VAL A 106 0.65 -2.23 -4.79
C VAL A 106 -0.88 -2.27 -4.68
N GLN A 107 -1.58 -1.24 -5.18
CA GLN A 107 -3.03 -1.12 -5.05
C GLN A 107 -3.81 -1.95 -6.07
N PHE A 108 -3.36 -2.01 -7.33
CA PHE A 108 -4.16 -2.56 -8.44
C PHE A 108 -3.55 -3.78 -9.12
N ALA A 109 -2.22 -3.86 -9.17
CA ALA A 109 -1.54 -5.00 -9.79
C ALA A 109 -1.39 -6.17 -8.80
N GLY A 110 -1.06 -5.85 -7.54
CA GLY A 110 -0.91 -6.81 -6.46
C GLY A 110 -0.05 -8.02 -6.84
N SER A 111 -0.50 -9.21 -6.47
CA SER A 111 0.14 -10.48 -6.84
C SER A 111 -0.19 -10.95 -8.26
N MET A 112 -1.23 -10.40 -8.90
CA MET A 112 -1.65 -10.82 -10.25
C MET A 112 -0.63 -10.45 -11.32
N LYS A 113 0.22 -9.46 -11.05
CA LYS A 113 1.34 -9.10 -11.91
C LYS A 113 2.59 -8.92 -11.06
N SER A 114 3.54 -9.86 -11.19
CA SER A 114 4.89 -9.75 -10.66
C SER A 114 5.88 -10.24 -11.73
N PRO A 115 7.01 -9.54 -11.96
CA PRO A 115 7.48 -8.37 -11.24
C PRO A 115 6.78 -7.05 -11.63
N TRP A 116 6.85 -6.05 -10.75
CA TRP A 116 6.52 -4.65 -11.03
C TRP A 116 7.77 -3.96 -11.59
N ASN A 117 7.68 -3.39 -12.79
CA ASN A 117 8.81 -2.72 -13.43
C ASN A 117 8.61 -1.22 -13.32
N LEU A 118 9.33 -0.57 -12.41
CA LEU A 118 9.28 0.87 -12.20
C LEU A 118 10.28 1.54 -13.14
N GLU A 119 9.79 2.44 -13.99
CA GLU A 119 10.56 3.03 -15.08
C GLU A 119 10.84 4.52 -14.79
N PRO A 120 12.08 4.88 -14.37
CA PRO A 120 12.44 6.25 -14.01
C PRO A 120 12.42 7.23 -15.20
N SER A 121 12.38 6.73 -16.44
CA SER A 121 12.24 7.56 -17.64
C SER A 121 10.81 8.00 -17.92
N ARG A 122 9.80 7.44 -17.22
CA ARG A 122 8.41 7.86 -17.39
C ARG A 122 8.22 9.28 -16.91
N LYS A 123 7.30 10.01 -17.56
CA LYS A 123 6.94 11.37 -17.13
C LYS A 123 6.26 11.31 -15.77
N LYS A 124 6.40 12.39 -15.00
CA LYS A 124 5.64 12.58 -13.75
C LYS A 124 4.21 13.02 -14.11
N TYR A 125 3.24 12.26 -13.65
CA TYR A 125 1.81 12.57 -13.75
C TYR A 125 1.16 12.48 -12.37
N SER A 126 -0.09 12.94 -12.26
CA SER A 126 -0.88 12.70 -11.05
C SER A 126 -1.09 11.20 -10.81
N TYR A 127 -1.35 10.83 -9.55
CA TYR A 127 -1.64 9.45 -9.21
C TYR A 127 -2.87 8.91 -9.95
N SER A 128 -3.95 9.70 -10.02
CA SER A 128 -5.17 9.33 -10.75
C SER A 128 -4.93 9.05 -12.23
N TYR A 129 -4.07 9.84 -12.88
CA TYR A 129 -3.65 9.60 -14.26
C TYR A 129 -2.83 8.31 -14.39
N THR A 130 -1.93 8.06 -13.44
CA THR A 130 -1.11 6.85 -13.37
C THR A 130 -1.98 5.58 -13.29
N VAL A 131 -3.02 5.60 -12.45
CA VAL A 131 -4.02 4.52 -12.37
C VAL A 131 -4.75 4.34 -13.69
N LYS A 132 -5.27 5.43 -14.29
CA LYS A 132 -5.97 5.40 -15.58
C LYS A 132 -5.12 4.80 -16.71
N LYS A 133 -3.80 4.94 -16.63
CA LYS A 133 -2.83 4.40 -17.61
C LYS A 133 -2.21 3.06 -17.19
N LYS A 134 -2.83 2.32 -16.26
CA LYS A 134 -2.39 0.99 -15.82
C LYS A 134 -0.99 1.00 -15.20
N CYS A 135 -0.77 1.94 -14.29
CA CYS A 135 0.38 2.08 -13.39
C CYS A 135 1.70 2.56 -14.00
N ASN A 136 1.99 2.38 -15.29
CA ASN A 136 3.22 2.87 -15.93
C ASN A 136 2.91 3.76 -17.14
N PRO A 137 2.32 4.97 -16.95
CA PRO A 137 2.09 5.94 -18.02
C PRO A 137 3.38 6.35 -18.73
#